data_AF-L1NPZ9-F1
#
_entry.id   AF-L1NPZ9-F1
#
_cell.length_a   1.000
_cell.length_b   1.000
_cell.length_c   1.000
_cell.angle_alpha   90.00
_cell.angle_beta   90.00
_cell.angle_gamma   90.00
#
_symmetry.space_group_name_H-M   'P 1'
#
loop_
_entity.id
_entity.type
_entity.pdbx_description
1 polymer ?
#
loop_
_entity_poly.entity_id
_entity_poly.type
_entity_poly.pdbx_seq_one_letter_code
_entity_poly.pdbx_strand_id
1 'polypeptide(L)'
;MKKLKFPTPYTVLMLVIVLAASLTFLLPSGSYSTLQYDKQQDSFVIHTANNSYTVPATQEQLDDLGIHIQLIKFKDEKIKKPISIPNTYVQSIPHPQGAKSVLFAPIRGIYDSIEVILFVLILGGFIGVFNSSGALNMGVGYLAHRLKGREGILIILLTTLLALGGTSFGLAEETLAFYPMLVPIFLAAGYDLMVPLAVIYIGSNVGSMASTTNPFAVIIASDAAGVDWTSGLSIRVIALAVCVLISIIYIIRYAEKVRKHPEKSIVYGVVLPEIYNANTPEKTTSLELSTKIELLVFALSFIVMIVGVSQWEWWFQEMTALFLVAAVVIAILQRSSEQQFISQFMAGARDLLSVAFIIGIARGVSFILNDGQISGTILHYATDLVQGMSPMVFLPMLMLVFGVLSLFIASSSGMAVLTMPIIGSLASVVGVEGHSVVSAYLFGMGIMGLITPTGLILPSLAMVNINYKQWLQFCMPLVIIFAVVLTILLWI
;
A
#
# COMPACT_ATOMS: atom_id res chain seq x y z
N MET A 1 15.41 -35.79 -5.84
CA MET A 1 14.39 -35.11 -5.02
C MET A 1 13.99 -33.82 -5.76
N LYS A 2 12.72 -33.69 -6.21
CA LYS A 2 12.26 -32.43 -6.82
C LYS A 2 12.40 -31.32 -5.78
N LYS A 3 13.21 -30.28 -6.04
CA LYS A 3 13.30 -29.10 -5.17
C LYS A 3 11.87 -28.56 -4.98
N LEU A 4 11.39 -28.50 -3.74
CA LEU A 4 10.12 -27.86 -3.40
C LEU A 4 10.13 -26.45 -3.98
N LYS A 5 9.32 -26.20 -5.00
CA LYS A 5 9.12 -24.86 -5.56
C LYS A 5 8.35 -24.04 -4.55
N PHE A 6 8.74 -22.78 -4.37
CA PHE A 6 8.01 -21.88 -3.48
C PHE A 6 6.58 -21.68 -4.01
N PRO A 7 5.54 -21.59 -3.15
CA PRO A 7 4.15 -21.42 -3.59
C PRO A 7 3.93 -20.14 -4.41
N THR A 8 2.89 -20.14 -5.25
CA THR A 8 2.49 -18.95 -6.03
C THR A 8 1.84 -17.90 -5.12
N PRO A 9 1.74 -16.63 -5.53
CA PRO A 9 1.04 -15.60 -4.77
C PRO A 9 -0.37 -16.02 -4.31
N TYR A 10 -1.14 -16.64 -5.22
CA TYR A 10 -2.46 -17.20 -4.92
C TYR A 10 -2.44 -18.24 -3.82
N THR A 11 -1.51 -19.19 -3.89
CA THR A 11 -1.38 -20.23 -2.85
C THR A 11 -0.95 -19.62 -1.52
N VAL A 12 -0.04 -18.64 -1.53
CA VAL A 12 0.35 -17.92 -0.29
C VAL A 12 -0.86 -17.24 0.33
N LEU A 13 -1.65 -16.49 -0.45
CA LEU A 13 -2.84 -15.83 0.08
C LEU A 13 -3.89 -16.81 0.64
N MET A 14 -4.12 -17.93 -0.05
CA MET A 14 -5.02 -18.97 0.46
C MET A 14 -4.52 -19.57 1.77
N LEU A 15 -3.20 -19.79 1.91
CA LEU A 15 -2.61 -20.24 3.17
C LEU A 15 -2.79 -19.20 4.29
N VAL A 16 -2.68 -17.90 3.97
CA VAL A 16 -2.95 -16.83 4.95
C VAL A 16 -4.42 -16.78 5.36
N ILE A 17 -5.36 -16.98 4.42
CA ILE A 17 -6.80 -17.08 4.73
C ILE A 17 -7.08 -18.28 5.65
N VAL A 18 -6.48 -19.44 5.37
CA VAL A 18 -6.61 -20.63 6.22
C VAL A 18 -6.00 -20.40 7.60
N LEU A 19 -4.84 -19.72 7.67
CA LEU A 19 -4.21 -19.37 8.94
C LEU A 19 -5.08 -18.42 9.74
N ALA A 20 -5.61 -17.37 9.12
CA ALA A 20 -6.54 -16.43 9.73
C ALA A 20 -7.78 -17.15 10.26
N ALA A 21 -8.34 -18.09 9.47
CA ALA A 21 -9.48 -18.89 9.90
C ALA A 21 -9.12 -19.79 11.09
N SER A 22 -7.94 -20.41 11.08
CA SER A 22 -7.45 -21.22 12.20
C SER A 22 -7.32 -20.39 13.49
N LEU A 23 -6.86 -19.14 13.38
CA LEU A 23 -6.78 -18.23 14.53
C LEU A 23 -8.15 -17.94 15.16
N THR A 24 -9.24 -17.96 14.39
CA THR A 24 -10.60 -17.78 14.93
C THR A 24 -11.07 -18.96 15.81
N PHE A 25 -10.38 -20.10 15.78
CA PHE A 25 -10.62 -21.21 16.71
C PHE A 25 -9.75 -21.13 17.96
N LEU A 26 -8.62 -20.41 17.89
CA LEU A 26 -7.63 -20.34 18.96
C LEU A 26 -7.82 -19.13 19.86
N LEU A 27 -8.23 -18.00 19.26
CA LEU A 27 -8.45 -16.74 19.96
C LEU A 27 -9.93 -16.54 20.27
N PRO A 28 -10.28 -15.99 21.45
CA PRO A 28 -11.66 -15.68 21.76
C PRO A 28 -12.19 -14.59 20.82
N SER A 29 -13.48 -14.69 20.49
CA SER A 29 -14.19 -13.61 19.80
C SER A 29 -14.44 -12.46 20.78
N GLY A 30 -14.34 -11.23 20.30
CA GLY A 30 -14.59 -10.04 21.07
C GLY A 30 -14.49 -8.78 20.23
N SER A 31 -15.29 -7.78 20.60
CA SER A 31 -15.37 -6.52 19.88
C SER A 31 -15.43 -5.34 20.85
N TYR A 32 -14.97 -4.20 20.37
CA TYR A 32 -15.25 -2.90 20.99
C TYR A 32 -16.61 -2.41 20.49
N SER A 33 -17.28 -1.60 21.32
CA SER A 33 -18.39 -0.79 20.81
C SER A 33 -17.86 0.21 19.79
N THR A 34 -18.66 0.54 18.78
CA THR A 34 -18.27 1.51 17.75
C THR A 34 -19.20 2.71 17.73
N LEU A 35 -18.68 3.84 17.30
CA LEU A 35 -19.40 5.09 17.13
C LEU A 35 -19.32 5.53 15.66
N GLN A 36 -20.46 5.90 15.09
CA GLN A 36 -20.57 6.46 13.74
C GLN A 36 -21.44 7.71 13.77
N TYR A 37 -21.01 8.76 13.07
CA TYR A 37 -21.79 9.99 12.91
C TYR A 37 -22.85 9.83 11.82
N ASP A 38 -24.11 10.13 12.17
CA ASP A 38 -25.22 10.24 11.23
C ASP A 38 -25.50 11.72 10.93
N LYS A 39 -25.11 12.14 9.73
CA LYS A 39 -25.28 13.50 9.23
C LYS A 39 -26.76 13.90 9.06
N GLN A 40 -27.66 12.94 8.82
CA GLN A 40 -29.07 13.24 8.61
C GLN A 40 -29.78 13.60 9.93
N GLN A 41 -29.35 12.97 11.02
CA GLN A 41 -29.95 13.14 12.34
C GLN A 41 -29.11 14.03 13.28
N ASP A 42 -27.95 14.51 12.84
CA ASP A 42 -26.93 15.21 13.65
C ASP A 42 -26.68 14.50 14.99
N SER A 43 -26.44 13.19 14.91
CA SER A 43 -26.35 12.30 16.06
C SER A 43 -25.25 11.26 15.89
N PHE A 44 -24.79 10.71 17.00
CA PHE A 44 -23.89 9.56 17.00
C PHE A 44 -24.69 8.29 17.22
N VAL A 45 -24.54 7.34 16.29
CA VAL A 45 -25.05 5.98 16.42
C VAL A 45 -23.96 5.13 17.05
N ILE A 46 -24.25 4.57 18.22
CA ILE A 46 -23.35 3.67 18.95
C ILE A 46 -23.83 2.25 18.77
N HIS A 47 -22.95 1.40 18.23
CA HIS A 47 -23.17 -0.03 18.09
C HIS A 47 -22.41 -0.77 19.19
N THR A 48 -23.15 -1.45 20.06
CA THR A 48 -22.60 -2.37 21.07
C THR A 48 -22.74 -3.81 20.60
N ALA A 49 -22.22 -4.76 21.37
CA ALA A 49 -22.34 -6.19 21.04
C ALA A 49 -23.79 -6.66 20.87
N ASN A 50 -24.74 -6.10 21.62
CA ASN A 50 -26.12 -6.59 21.68
C ASN A 50 -27.18 -5.59 21.19
N ASN A 51 -26.89 -4.28 21.25
CA ASN A 51 -27.85 -3.22 20.94
C ASN A 51 -27.19 -2.07 20.16
N SER A 52 -28.01 -1.25 19.51
CA SER A 52 -27.57 0.04 18.99
C SER A 52 -28.44 1.15 19.58
N TYR A 53 -27.84 2.29 19.91
CA TYR A 53 -28.55 3.45 20.43
C TYR A 53 -27.93 4.74 19.90
N THR A 54 -28.69 5.81 19.95
CA THR A 54 -28.30 7.11 19.40
C THR A 54 -28.11 8.11 20.52
N VAL A 55 -27.05 8.89 20.45
CA VAL A 55 -26.78 10.03 21.34
C VAL A 55 -26.62 11.31 20.52
N PRO A 56 -26.91 12.50 21.08
CA PRO A 56 -26.68 13.77 20.39
C PRO A 56 -25.22 13.93 19.96
N ALA A 57 -24.97 14.54 18.78
CA ALA A 57 -23.61 14.78 18.31
C ALA A 57 -22.98 16.01 18.99
N THR A 58 -22.53 15.85 20.24
CA THR A 58 -21.86 16.90 21.03
C THR A 58 -20.44 16.49 21.45
N GLN A 59 -19.59 17.48 21.71
CA GLN A 59 -18.23 17.23 22.20
C GLN A 59 -18.25 16.56 23.59
N GLU A 60 -19.18 16.94 24.45
CA GLU A 60 -19.37 16.34 25.77
C GLU A 60 -19.61 14.83 25.69
N GLN A 61 -20.46 14.38 24.75
CA GLN A 61 -20.68 12.94 24.55
C GLN A 61 -19.43 12.20 24.05
N LEU A 62 -18.60 12.85 23.22
CA LEU A 62 -17.33 12.26 22.79
C LEU A 62 -16.36 12.14 23.97
N ASP A 63 -16.24 13.19 24.78
CA ASP A 63 -15.35 13.24 25.93
C ASP A 63 -15.77 12.21 27.00
N ASP A 64 -17.07 12.06 27.27
CA ASP A 64 -17.63 11.05 28.18
C ASP A 64 -17.31 9.61 27.74
N LEU A 65 -17.21 9.38 26.43
CA LEU A 65 -16.84 8.10 25.83
C LEU A 65 -15.32 7.90 25.76
N GLY A 66 -14.51 8.85 26.27
CA GLY A 66 -13.05 8.82 26.19
C GLY A 66 -12.50 9.05 24.77
N ILE A 67 -13.30 9.65 23.89
CA ILE A 67 -12.93 9.95 22.51
C ILE A 67 -12.49 11.40 22.42
N HIS A 68 -11.18 11.63 22.46
CA HIS A 68 -10.58 12.97 22.38
C HIS A 68 -10.48 13.51 20.95
N ILE A 69 -11.51 13.30 20.14
CA ILE A 69 -11.59 13.78 18.75
C ILE A 69 -12.51 14.99 18.72
N GLN A 70 -12.12 16.03 17.99
CA GLN A 70 -12.96 17.22 17.82
C GLN A 70 -14.21 16.89 17.00
N LEU A 71 -15.39 17.27 17.51
CA LEU A 71 -16.70 17.08 16.85
C LEU A 71 -16.71 17.54 15.38
N ILE A 72 -16.02 18.64 15.08
CA ILE A 72 -15.94 19.19 13.72
C ILE A 72 -15.36 18.19 12.70
N LYS A 73 -14.46 17.28 13.12
CA LYS A 73 -13.89 16.25 12.23
C LYS A 73 -14.93 15.24 11.77
N PHE A 74 -15.98 15.02 12.56
CA PHE A 74 -17.13 14.20 12.15
C PHE A 74 -18.08 15.00 11.26
N LYS A 75 -18.37 16.26 11.61
CA LYS A 75 -19.27 17.13 10.84
C LYS A 75 -18.74 17.47 9.44
N ASP A 76 -17.42 17.63 9.32
CA ASP A 76 -16.70 17.82 8.05
C ASP A 76 -16.52 16.50 7.26
N GLU A 77 -17.05 15.38 7.76
CA GLU A 77 -16.91 14.05 7.16
C GLU A 77 -15.46 13.59 6.93
N LYS A 78 -14.52 14.06 7.76
CA LYS A 78 -13.13 13.56 7.77
C LYS A 78 -13.06 12.16 8.38
N ILE A 79 -13.94 11.87 9.34
CA ILE A 79 -14.16 10.54 9.92
C ILE A 79 -15.51 10.02 9.44
N LYS A 80 -15.50 9.20 8.39
CA LYS A 80 -16.71 8.58 7.80
C LYS A 80 -16.98 7.17 8.32
N LYS A 81 -15.90 6.44 8.64
CA LYS A 81 -15.98 5.04 9.08
C LYS A 81 -16.30 4.97 10.58
N PRO A 82 -16.99 3.91 11.03
CA PRO A 82 -17.14 3.64 12.45
C PRO A 82 -15.79 3.61 13.16
N ILE A 83 -15.70 4.28 14.31
CA ILE A 83 -14.51 4.29 15.17
C ILE A 83 -14.76 3.48 16.44
N SER A 84 -13.72 2.86 16.98
CA SER A 84 -13.82 2.11 18.24
C SER A 84 -13.98 3.05 19.44
N ILE A 85 -14.78 2.66 20.42
CA ILE A 85 -14.92 3.35 21.70
C ILE A 85 -13.94 2.73 22.71
N PRO A 86 -13.01 3.51 23.31
CA PRO A 86 -12.07 3.02 24.32
C PRO A 86 -12.74 2.32 25.51
N ASN A 87 -12.06 1.35 26.13
CA ASN A 87 -12.50 0.66 27.34
C ASN A 87 -13.87 -0.07 27.26
N THR A 88 -14.38 -0.35 26.05
CA THR A 88 -15.66 -1.05 25.83
C THR A 88 -15.50 -2.48 25.30
N TYR A 89 -14.30 -3.06 25.35
CA TYR A 89 -14.07 -4.42 24.88
C TYR A 89 -14.90 -5.42 25.68
N VAL A 90 -15.65 -6.26 24.96
CA VAL A 90 -16.38 -7.38 25.55
C VAL A 90 -16.12 -8.63 24.72
N GLN A 91 -15.80 -9.73 25.42
CA GLN A 91 -15.73 -11.04 24.78
C GLN A 91 -17.13 -11.48 24.37
N SER A 92 -17.25 -11.94 23.13
CA SER A 92 -18.49 -12.43 22.55
C SER A 92 -18.48 -13.96 22.47
N ILE A 93 -19.64 -14.52 22.07
CA ILE A 93 -19.73 -15.94 21.78
C ILE A 93 -18.74 -16.28 20.65
N PRO A 94 -17.94 -17.35 20.75
CA PRO A 94 -16.99 -17.71 19.70
C PRO A 94 -17.65 -17.85 18.32
N HIS A 95 -17.09 -17.18 17.32
CA HIS A 95 -17.54 -17.21 15.91
C HIS A 95 -16.47 -17.82 14.98
N PRO A 96 -16.07 -19.09 15.16
CA PRO A 96 -15.01 -19.68 14.36
C PRO A 96 -15.38 -19.78 12.87
N GLN A 97 -14.42 -19.47 12.01
CA GLN A 97 -14.59 -19.44 10.55
C GLN A 97 -14.20 -20.78 9.93
N GLY A 98 -15.21 -21.56 9.56
CA GLY A 98 -15.03 -22.89 8.96
C GLY A 98 -14.68 -22.87 7.46
N ALA A 99 -14.65 -24.05 6.85
CA ALA A 99 -14.28 -24.24 5.44
C ALA A 99 -15.11 -23.39 4.46
N LYS A 100 -16.41 -23.20 4.72
CA LYS A 100 -17.28 -22.35 3.89
C LYS A 100 -16.79 -20.90 3.87
N SER A 101 -16.44 -20.34 5.02
CA SER A 101 -15.92 -18.97 5.13
C SER A 101 -14.61 -18.83 4.37
N VAL A 102 -13.70 -19.80 4.53
CA VAL A 102 -12.41 -19.85 3.80
C VAL A 102 -12.62 -19.86 2.28
N LEU A 103 -13.59 -20.62 1.77
CA LEU A 103 -13.90 -20.68 0.33
C LEU A 103 -14.54 -19.38 -0.18
N PHE A 104 -15.34 -18.70 0.64
CA PHE A 104 -16.03 -17.47 0.25
C PHE A 104 -15.18 -16.20 0.42
N ALA A 105 -14.17 -16.25 1.29
CA ALA A 105 -13.30 -15.10 1.58
C ALA A 105 -12.66 -14.48 0.32
N PRO A 106 -12.05 -15.24 -0.60
CA PRO A 106 -11.53 -14.69 -1.86
C PRO A 106 -12.58 -13.96 -2.69
N ILE A 107 -13.80 -14.52 -2.78
CA ILE A 107 -14.90 -13.98 -3.60
C ILE A 107 -15.40 -12.67 -3.00
N ARG A 108 -15.63 -12.65 -1.69
CA ARG A 108 -16.02 -11.43 -0.96
C ARG A 108 -14.94 -10.36 -1.05
N GLY A 109 -13.67 -10.75 -0.95
CA GLY A 109 -12.54 -9.86 -1.15
C GLY A 109 -12.53 -9.17 -2.50
N ILE A 110 -12.83 -9.92 -3.58
CA ILE A 110 -12.97 -9.37 -4.93
C ILE A 110 -14.16 -8.40 -5.03
N TYR A 111 -15.32 -8.74 -4.45
CA TYR A 111 -16.48 -7.84 -4.43
C TYR A 111 -16.20 -6.54 -3.69
N ASP A 112 -15.51 -6.61 -2.54
CA ASP A 112 -15.12 -5.43 -1.74
C ASP A 112 -14.06 -4.56 -2.43
N SER A 113 -13.29 -5.15 -3.35
CA SER A 113 -12.16 -4.48 -4.02
C SER A 113 -12.47 -4.13 -5.47
N ILE A 114 -13.75 -4.10 -5.88
CA ILE A 114 -14.13 -3.95 -7.29
C ILE A 114 -13.63 -2.64 -7.90
N GLU A 115 -13.62 -1.55 -7.13
CA GLU A 115 -13.12 -0.25 -7.57
C GLU A 115 -11.61 -0.31 -7.88
N VAL A 116 -10.84 -0.95 -7.01
CA VAL A 116 -9.38 -1.13 -7.18
C VAL A 116 -9.08 -2.06 -8.36
N ILE A 117 -9.82 -3.17 -8.48
CA ILE A 117 -9.68 -4.13 -9.57
C ILE A 117 -9.98 -3.46 -10.90
N LEU A 118 -11.08 -2.72 -11.00
CA LEU A 118 -11.46 -2.02 -12.23
C LEU A 118 -10.42 -0.96 -12.60
N PHE A 119 -9.97 -0.17 -11.62
CA PHE A 119 -8.90 0.81 -11.81
C PHE A 119 -7.64 0.17 -12.41
N VAL A 120 -7.15 -0.92 -11.81
CA VAL A 120 -5.97 -1.65 -12.28
C VAL A 120 -6.18 -2.21 -13.69
N LEU A 121 -7.34 -2.76 -14.00
CA LEU A 121 -7.63 -3.29 -15.34
C LEU A 121 -7.66 -2.19 -16.41
N ILE A 122 -8.29 -1.05 -16.12
CA ILE A 122 -8.36 0.11 -17.04
C ILE A 122 -6.98 0.73 -17.22
N LEU A 123 -6.19 0.82 -16.15
CA LEU A 123 -4.79 1.25 -16.20
C LEU A 123 -3.95 0.30 -17.07
N GLY A 124 -4.19 -1.01 -16.97
CA GLY A 124 -3.58 -2.01 -17.86
C GLY A 124 -3.96 -1.79 -19.31
N GLY A 125 -5.23 -1.53 -19.60
CA GLY A 125 -5.70 -1.23 -20.96
C GLY A 125 -5.09 0.05 -21.53
N PHE A 126 -5.01 1.11 -20.72
CA PHE A 126 -4.28 2.33 -21.06
C PHE A 126 -2.82 2.05 -21.41
N ILE A 127 -2.11 1.26 -20.60
CA ILE A 127 -0.72 0.87 -20.86
C ILE A 127 -0.62 0.02 -22.12
N GLY A 128 -1.55 -0.89 -22.37
CA GLY A 128 -1.59 -1.70 -23.60
C GLY A 128 -1.68 -0.83 -24.86
N VAL A 129 -2.59 0.15 -24.87
CA VAL A 129 -2.77 1.10 -25.97
C VAL A 129 -1.56 2.04 -26.12
N PHE A 130 -0.97 2.48 -25.01
CA PHE A 130 0.25 3.29 -25.05
C PHE A 130 1.46 2.48 -25.57
N ASN A 131 1.63 1.23 -25.13
CA ASN A 131 2.72 0.38 -25.57
C ASN A 131 2.63 0.02 -27.06
N SER A 132 1.42 -0.14 -27.59
CA SER A 132 1.22 -0.44 -29.01
C SER A 132 1.70 0.67 -29.95
N SER A 133 1.90 1.90 -29.45
CA SER A 133 2.42 3.00 -30.24
C SER A 133 3.93 2.92 -30.49
N GLY A 134 4.66 2.11 -29.71
CA GLY A 134 6.12 2.07 -29.72
C GLY A 134 6.78 3.29 -29.05
N ALA A 135 6.01 4.28 -28.58
CA ALA A 135 6.56 5.46 -27.91
C ALA A 135 7.31 5.11 -26.63
N LEU A 136 6.83 4.11 -25.89
CA LEU A 136 7.55 3.60 -24.73
C LEU A 136 8.93 3.06 -25.13
N ASN A 137 9.01 2.21 -26.16
CA ASN A 137 10.26 1.60 -26.62
C ASN A 137 11.28 2.66 -27.08
N MET A 138 10.82 3.66 -27.82
CA MET A 138 11.66 4.78 -28.24
C MET A 138 12.11 5.64 -27.05
N GLY A 139 11.23 5.91 -26.09
CA GLY A 139 11.55 6.65 -24.86
C GLY A 139 12.59 5.92 -24.00
N VAL A 140 12.41 4.61 -23.83
CA VAL A 140 13.35 3.71 -23.13
C VAL A 140 14.71 3.72 -23.84
N GLY A 141 14.74 3.53 -25.17
CA GLY A 141 15.97 3.55 -25.96
C GLY A 141 16.73 4.88 -25.84
N TYR A 142 16.01 6.00 -25.92
CA TYR A 142 16.56 7.34 -25.75
C TYR A 142 17.14 7.55 -24.33
N LEU A 143 16.41 7.17 -23.29
CA LEU A 143 16.86 7.26 -21.90
C LEU A 143 18.08 6.37 -21.64
N ALA A 144 18.07 5.11 -22.12
CA ALA A 144 19.18 4.19 -21.99
C ALA A 144 20.45 4.73 -22.65
N HIS A 145 20.32 5.35 -23.84
CA HIS A 145 21.44 6.02 -24.50
C HIS A 145 21.97 7.22 -23.68
N ARG A 146 21.08 8.09 -23.20
CA ARG A 146 21.44 9.29 -22.42
C ARG A 146 22.05 8.99 -21.05
N LEU A 147 21.68 7.87 -20.44
CA LEU A 147 22.07 7.48 -19.10
C LEU A 147 23.22 6.45 -19.07
N LYS A 148 23.78 6.09 -20.22
CA LYS A 148 24.92 5.17 -20.31
C LYS A 148 26.11 5.70 -19.48
N GLY A 149 26.61 4.88 -18.56
CA GLY A 149 27.66 5.22 -17.59
C GLY A 149 27.18 6.03 -16.37
N ARG A 150 25.88 6.32 -16.27
CA ARG A 150 25.24 7.07 -15.17
C ARG A 150 23.96 6.38 -14.69
N GLU A 151 23.90 5.06 -14.80
CA GLU A 151 22.71 4.25 -14.55
C GLU A 151 22.22 4.36 -13.10
N GLY A 152 23.13 4.59 -12.14
CA GLY A 152 22.78 4.85 -10.74
C GLY A 152 21.93 6.12 -10.52
N ILE A 153 21.97 7.10 -11.43
CA ILE A 153 21.10 8.29 -11.34
C ILE A 153 19.64 7.91 -11.48
N LEU A 154 19.33 6.89 -12.30
CA LEU A 154 17.96 6.41 -12.49
C LEU A 154 17.40 5.86 -11.17
N ILE A 155 18.20 5.08 -10.44
CA ILE A 155 17.84 4.56 -9.11
C ILE A 155 17.56 5.70 -8.15
N ILE A 156 18.44 6.70 -8.07
CA ILE A 156 18.31 7.85 -7.16
C ILE A 156 17.02 8.64 -7.46
N LEU A 157 16.83 9.02 -8.73
CA LEU A 157 15.73 9.87 -9.15
C LEU A 157 14.40 9.17 -8.95
N LEU A 158 14.27 7.93 -9.42
CA LEU A 158 13.00 7.21 -9.36
C LEU A 158 12.65 6.80 -7.94
N THR A 159 13.61 6.30 -7.14
CA THR A 159 13.33 5.95 -5.73
C THR A 159 12.86 7.17 -4.94
N THR A 160 13.51 8.33 -5.15
CA THR A 160 13.11 9.59 -4.51
C THR A 160 11.72 10.03 -4.98
N LEU A 161 11.46 10.01 -6.30
CA LEU A 161 10.17 10.43 -6.86
C LEU A 161 9.01 9.57 -6.33
N LEU A 162 9.21 8.26 -6.26
CA LEU A 162 8.21 7.32 -5.75
C LEU A 162 8.00 7.47 -4.24
N ALA A 163 9.06 7.76 -3.49
CA ALA A 163 8.94 8.09 -2.06
C ALA A 163 8.18 9.39 -1.83
N LEU A 164 8.39 10.40 -2.69
CA LEU A 164 7.58 11.62 -2.67
C LEU A 164 6.11 11.33 -3.00
N GLY A 165 5.82 10.45 -3.96
CA GLY A 165 4.44 10.02 -4.23
C GLY A 165 3.81 9.30 -3.03
N GLY A 166 4.53 8.36 -2.41
CA GLY A 166 4.04 7.61 -1.26
C GLY A 166 3.78 8.51 -0.03
N THR A 167 4.69 9.46 0.25
CA THR A 167 4.56 10.34 1.42
C THR A 167 3.48 11.42 1.27
N SER A 168 3.15 11.78 0.02
CA SER A 168 2.26 12.90 -0.28
C SER A 168 0.80 12.48 -0.47
N PHE A 169 0.52 11.56 -1.39
CA PHE A 169 -0.83 11.12 -1.71
C PHE A 169 -1.02 9.61 -1.57
N GLY A 170 -0.02 8.89 -1.04
CA GLY A 170 -0.12 7.46 -0.81
C GLY A 170 0.01 6.61 -2.06
N LEU A 171 0.86 7.01 -3.00
CA LEU A 171 1.18 6.25 -4.21
C LEU A 171 1.47 4.78 -3.87
N ALA A 172 0.56 3.87 -4.17
CA ALA A 172 0.64 2.47 -3.76
C ALA A 172 0.13 1.56 -4.88
N GLU A 173 -1.18 1.51 -5.12
CA GLU A 173 -1.80 0.70 -6.17
C GLU A 173 -1.36 1.14 -7.57
N GLU A 174 -1.16 2.44 -7.78
CA GLU A 174 -0.75 3.02 -9.05
C GLU A 174 0.69 2.64 -9.42
N THR A 175 1.50 2.20 -8.44
CA THR A 175 2.89 1.74 -8.68
C THR A 175 2.95 0.59 -9.68
N LEU A 176 1.88 -0.21 -9.78
CA LEU A 176 1.74 -1.32 -10.72
C LEU A 176 1.89 -0.86 -12.18
N ALA A 177 1.47 0.37 -12.50
CA ALA A 177 1.61 0.94 -13.83
C ALA A 177 3.07 1.22 -14.23
N PHE A 178 3.93 1.43 -13.24
CA PHE A 178 5.32 1.78 -13.49
C PHE A 178 6.17 0.56 -13.83
N TYR A 179 5.72 -0.67 -13.57
CA TYR A 179 6.49 -1.88 -13.89
C TYR A 179 6.64 -2.08 -15.41
N PRO A 180 5.56 -2.13 -16.22
CA PRO A 180 5.66 -2.22 -17.68
C PRO A 180 6.57 -1.14 -18.28
N MET A 181 6.55 0.06 -17.70
CA MET A 181 7.30 1.22 -18.16
C MET A 181 8.78 1.19 -17.78
N LEU A 182 9.09 0.95 -16.51
CA LEU A 182 10.43 1.15 -15.97
C LEU A 182 11.30 -0.11 -16.08
N VAL A 183 10.72 -1.31 -15.97
CA VAL A 183 11.49 -2.56 -16.03
C VAL A 183 12.34 -2.65 -17.31
N PRO A 184 11.83 -2.36 -18.52
CA PRO A 184 12.65 -2.35 -19.73
C PRO A 184 13.85 -1.39 -19.66
N ILE A 185 13.72 -0.23 -19.00
CA ILE A 185 14.81 0.74 -18.82
C ILE A 185 15.91 0.16 -17.95
N PHE A 186 15.56 -0.48 -16.84
CA PHE A 186 16.53 -1.12 -15.95
C PHE A 186 17.21 -2.32 -16.59
N LEU A 187 16.47 -3.14 -17.34
CA LEU A 187 17.03 -4.25 -18.11
C LEU A 187 18.01 -3.76 -19.19
N ALA A 188 17.64 -2.69 -19.92
CA ALA A 188 18.52 -2.07 -20.92
C ALA A 188 19.80 -1.46 -20.29
N ALA A 189 19.73 -1.03 -19.03
CA ALA A 189 20.87 -0.56 -18.24
C ALA A 189 21.75 -1.70 -17.67
N GLY A 190 21.41 -2.97 -17.94
CA GLY A 190 22.16 -4.14 -17.50
C GLY A 190 21.87 -4.57 -16.06
N TYR A 191 20.75 -4.12 -15.48
CA TYR A 191 20.27 -4.57 -14.19
C TYR A 191 19.33 -5.77 -14.31
N ASP A 192 19.12 -6.49 -13.22
CA ASP A 192 18.16 -7.60 -13.16
C ASP A 192 16.74 -7.11 -12.81
N LEU A 193 15.76 -8.02 -12.76
CA LEU A 193 14.37 -7.72 -12.41
C LEU A 193 14.16 -7.26 -10.95
N MET A 194 15.11 -7.53 -10.06
CA MET A 194 15.00 -7.15 -8.65
C MET A 194 15.24 -5.65 -8.46
N VAL A 195 16.12 -5.03 -9.24
CA VAL A 195 16.39 -3.58 -9.15
C VAL A 195 15.15 -2.72 -9.44
N PRO A 196 14.44 -2.84 -10.58
CA PRO A 196 13.24 -2.05 -10.83
C PRO A 196 12.13 -2.34 -9.80
N LEU A 197 11.96 -3.61 -9.38
CA LEU A 197 11.04 -3.95 -8.29
C LEU A 197 11.38 -3.21 -7.00
N ALA A 198 12.66 -3.21 -6.61
CA ALA A 198 13.11 -2.53 -5.41
C ALA A 198 12.92 -1.02 -5.51
N VAL A 199 13.29 -0.39 -6.64
CA VAL A 199 13.10 1.04 -6.87
C VAL A 199 11.63 1.42 -6.76
N ILE A 200 10.75 0.67 -7.43
CA ILE A 200 9.31 0.93 -7.47
C ILE A 200 8.69 0.73 -6.08
N TYR A 201 8.82 -0.48 -5.56
CA TYR A 201 8.11 -0.90 -4.36
C TYR A 201 8.69 -0.27 -3.08
N ILE A 202 10.01 -0.30 -2.90
CA ILE A 202 10.64 0.26 -1.69
C ILE A 202 10.51 1.78 -1.68
N GLY A 203 10.66 2.45 -2.84
CA GLY A 203 10.48 3.89 -2.95
C GLY A 203 9.10 4.32 -2.45
N SER A 204 8.04 3.79 -3.06
CA SER A 204 6.65 4.06 -2.64
C SER A 204 6.39 3.68 -1.18
N ASN A 205 6.79 2.47 -0.76
CA ASN A 205 6.55 1.98 0.60
C ASN A 205 7.26 2.83 1.66
N VAL A 206 8.51 3.26 1.43
CA VAL A 206 9.21 4.17 2.35
C VAL A 206 8.54 5.54 2.41
N GLY A 207 8.04 6.03 1.28
CA GLY A 207 7.19 7.23 1.24
C GLY A 207 5.98 7.10 2.16
N SER A 208 5.19 6.04 1.99
CA SER A 208 4.00 5.76 2.80
C SER A 208 4.33 5.43 4.27
N MET A 209 5.50 4.86 4.55
CA MET A 209 6.00 4.60 5.90
C MET A 209 6.30 5.89 6.65
N ALA A 210 6.84 6.90 5.98
CA ALA A 210 7.08 8.20 6.60
C ALA A 210 5.83 9.09 6.62
N SER A 211 5.03 9.07 5.54
CA SER A 211 3.70 9.68 5.42
C SER A 211 3.60 11.10 6.02
N THR A 212 4.20 12.06 5.34
CA THR A 212 4.19 13.48 5.75
C THR A 212 2.82 14.13 5.60
N THR A 213 2.15 13.93 4.46
CA THR A 213 0.86 14.56 4.13
C THR A 213 -0.15 13.58 3.53
N ASN A 214 0.14 12.27 3.59
CA ASN A 214 -0.69 11.24 2.96
C ASN A 214 -2.10 11.17 3.61
N PRO A 215 -3.18 11.43 2.85
CA PRO A 215 -4.55 11.44 3.37
C PRO A 215 -5.04 10.07 3.81
N PHE A 216 -4.49 8.97 3.29
CA PHE A 216 -4.91 7.59 3.57
C PHE A 216 -4.14 6.94 4.72
N ALA A 217 -3.19 7.67 5.30
CA ALA A 217 -2.34 7.21 6.38
C ALA A 217 -2.32 8.23 7.52
N VAL A 218 -1.38 9.19 7.51
CA VAL A 218 -1.18 10.07 8.66
C VAL A 218 -2.38 10.96 8.97
N ILE A 219 -3.10 11.46 7.96
CA ILE A 219 -4.22 12.39 8.23
C ILE A 219 -5.34 11.66 8.96
N ILE A 220 -5.83 10.54 8.39
CA ILE A 220 -6.87 9.72 9.04
C ILE A 220 -6.41 9.21 10.41
N ALA A 221 -5.15 8.78 10.54
CA ALA A 221 -4.64 8.29 11.82
C ALA A 221 -4.57 9.39 12.89
N SER A 222 -4.11 10.58 12.51
CA SER A 222 -4.05 11.73 13.43
C SER A 222 -5.45 12.21 13.80
N ASP A 223 -6.36 12.24 12.83
CA ASP A 223 -7.75 12.60 13.05
C ASP A 223 -8.45 11.62 14.00
N ALA A 224 -8.24 10.32 13.80
CA ALA A 224 -8.77 9.27 14.66
C ALA A 224 -8.07 9.18 16.03
N ALA A 225 -6.84 9.69 16.17
CA ALA A 225 -6.12 9.80 17.43
C ALA A 225 -6.40 11.10 18.19
N GLY A 226 -7.16 12.03 17.59
CA GLY A 226 -7.46 13.32 18.22
C GLY A 226 -6.32 14.34 18.15
N VAL A 227 -5.30 14.13 17.32
CA VAL A 227 -4.14 15.02 17.18
C VAL A 227 -4.10 15.73 15.83
N ASP A 228 -3.30 16.78 15.72
CA ASP A 228 -3.04 17.46 14.44
C ASP A 228 -2.03 16.65 13.62
N TRP A 229 -2.34 16.37 12.36
CA TRP A 229 -1.43 15.63 11.48
C TRP A 229 -0.13 16.37 11.19
N THR A 230 -0.01 17.66 11.46
CA THR A 230 1.23 18.43 11.36
C THR A 230 2.12 18.25 12.58
N SER A 231 1.56 17.82 13.72
CA SER A 231 2.35 17.46 14.90
C SER A 231 3.17 16.19 14.61
N GLY A 232 4.46 16.21 14.89
CA GLY A 232 5.40 15.14 14.49
C GLY A 232 5.80 15.15 13.01
N LEU A 233 5.57 16.24 12.26
CA LEU A 233 6.03 16.32 10.87
C LEU A 233 7.56 16.28 10.77
N SER A 234 8.28 16.88 11.74
CA SER A 234 9.75 16.91 11.79
C SER A 234 10.35 15.50 11.79
N ILE A 235 9.92 14.64 12.72
CA ILE A 235 10.40 13.26 12.82
C ILE A 235 10.07 12.46 11.56
N ARG A 236 8.89 12.67 10.94
CA ARG A 236 8.51 12.00 9.70
C ARG A 236 9.32 12.46 8.49
N VAL A 237 9.65 13.75 8.39
CA VAL A 237 10.56 14.26 7.34
C VAL A 237 11.97 13.70 7.52
N ILE A 238 12.46 13.61 8.75
CA ILE A 238 13.75 12.97 9.05
C ILE A 238 13.72 11.49 8.68
N ALA A 239 12.66 10.76 9.09
CA ALA A 239 12.47 9.36 8.75
C ALA A 239 12.43 9.14 7.24
N LEU A 240 11.71 9.99 6.49
CA LEU A 240 11.66 9.97 5.03
C LEU A 240 13.07 10.13 4.44
N ALA A 241 13.79 11.19 4.81
CA ALA A 241 15.11 11.47 4.27
C ALA A 241 16.11 10.33 4.55
N VAL A 242 16.15 9.85 5.79
CA VAL A 242 17.06 8.77 6.21
C VAL A 242 16.69 7.44 5.54
N CYS A 243 15.42 7.06 5.54
CA CYS A 243 15.00 5.77 4.97
C CYS A 243 15.13 5.76 3.44
N VAL A 244 14.86 6.88 2.76
CA VAL A 244 15.11 7.01 1.31
C VAL A 244 16.60 6.90 1.00
N LEU A 245 17.45 7.60 1.76
CA LEU A 245 18.91 7.51 1.58
C LEU A 245 19.42 6.07 1.77
N ILE A 246 18.97 5.38 2.83
CA ILE A 246 19.31 3.99 3.09
C ILE A 246 18.83 3.11 1.94
N SER A 247 17.59 3.29 1.47
CA SER A 247 17.03 2.54 0.33
C SER A 247 17.86 2.71 -0.93
N ILE A 248 18.22 3.96 -1.28
CA ILE A 248 19.03 4.27 -2.44
C ILE A 248 20.40 3.58 -2.35
N ILE A 249 21.09 3.71 -1.22
CA ILE A 249 22.40 3.06 -1.01
C ILE A 249 22.25 1.53 -1.13
N TYR A 250 21.23 0.96 -0.50
CA TYR A 250 20.95 -0.47 -0.53
C TYR A 250 20.73 -0.99 -1.96
N ILE A 251 19.87 -0.32 -2.71
CA ILE A 251 19.52 -0.69 -4.09
C ILE A 251 20.72 -0.51 -5.00
N ILE A 252 21.47 0.60 -4.92
CA ILE A 252 22.67 0.82 -5.74
C ILE A 252 23.72 -0.27 -5.48
N ARG A 253 23.95 -0.64 -4.21
CA ARG A 253 24.92 -1.69 -3.87
C ARG A 253 24.53 -3.03 -4.47
N TYR A 254 23.24 -3.38 -4.45
CA TYR A 254 22.75 -4.58 -5.11
C TYR A 254 22.86 -4.47 -6.64
N ALA A 255 22.41 -3.36 -7.21
CA ALA A 255 22.40 -3.10 -8.65
C ALA A 255 23.81 -3.18 -9.26
N GLU A 256 24.81 -2.58 -8.61
CA GLU A 256 26.22 -2.66 -9.05
C GLU A 256 26.80 -4.06 -8.92
N LYS A 257 26.39 -4.81 -7.88
CA LYS A 257 26.81 -6.20 -7.70
C LYS A 257 26.30 -7.07 -8.84
N VAL A 258 25.02 -6.97 -9.20
CA VAL A 258 24.42 -7.79 -10.27
C VAL A 258 24.84 -7.35 -11.66
N ARG A 259 25.06 -6.04 -11.88
CA ARG A 259 25.57 -5.53 -13.15
C ARG A 259 26.98 -6.04 -13.46
N LYS A 260 27.86 -6.09 -12.45
CA LYS A 260 29.24 -6.60 -12.60
C LYS A 260 29.32 -8.13 -12.62
N HIS A 261 28.41 -8.78 -11.89
CA HIS A 261 28.38 -10.23 -11.69
C HIS A 261 26.94 -10.75 -11.77
N PRO A 262 26.40 -10.94 -12.99
CA PRO A 262 25.01 -11.40 -13.17
C PRO A 262 24.69 -12.69 -12.41
N GLU A 263 25.66 -13.60 -12.31
CA GLU A 263 25.55 -14.88 -11.59
C GLU A 263 25.30 -14.72 -10.08
N LYS A 264 25.56 -13.54 -9.52
CA LYS A 264 25.32 -13.23 -8.10
C LYS A 264 23.94 -12.61 -7.85
N SER A 265 23.11 -12.47 -8.90
CA SER A 265 21.72 -12.03 -8.78
C SER A 265 20.89 -13.04 -8.00
N ILE A 266 20.03 -12.55 -7.10
CA ILE A 266 19.05 -13.39 -6.37
C ILE A 266 18.01 -13.98 -7.34
N VAL A 267 17.80 -13.30 -8.48
CA VAL A 267 16.86 -13.67 -9.53
C VAL A 267 17.56 -14.19 -10.78
N TYR A 268 18.80 -14.70 -10.64
CA TYR A 268 19.53 -15.31 -11.73
C TYR A 268 18.74 -16.48 -12.33
N GLY A 269 18.54 -16.45 -13.65
CA GLY A 269 17.80 -17.48 -14.38
C GLY A 269 16.27 -17.40 -14.27
N VAL A 270 15.71 -16.32 -13.69
CA VAL A 270 14.27 -16.05 -13.74
C VAL A 270 13.87 -15.71 -15.18
N VAL A 271 12.78 -16.32 -15.65
CA VAL A 271 12.23 -16.08 -16.99
C VAL A 271 11.58 -14.70 -17.04
N LEU A 272 11.94 -13.90 -18.04
CA LEU A 272 11.32 -12.60 -18.30
C LEU A 272 9.83 -12.77 -18.65
N PRO A 273 8.93 -12.06 -17.96
CA PRO A 273 7.51 -12.00 -18.35
C PRO A 273 7.31 -11.60 -19.81
N GLU A 274 6.27 -12.13 -20.45
CA GLU A 274 5.96 -11.87 -21.87
C GLU A 274 5.76 -10.39 -22.18
N ILE A 275 5.17 -9.63 -21.25
CA ILE A 275 5.01 -8.17 -21.34
C ILE A 275 6.35 -7.42 -21.53
N TYR A 276 7.49 -8.04 -21.19
CA TYR A 276 8.83 -7.50 -21.40
C TYR A 276 9.60 -8.17 -22.55
N ASN A 277 9.11 -9.30 -23.09
CA ASN A 277 9.79 -10.06 -24.16
C ASN A 277 9.69 -9.38 -25.53
N ALA A 278 8.76 -8.43 -25.72
CA ALA A 278 8.52 -7.77 -27.01
C ALA A 278 9.38 -6.51 -27.26
N ASN A 279 10.17 -6.06 -26.29
CA ASN A 279 10.79 -4.75 -26.34
C ASN A 279 12.31 -4.85 -26.44
N THR A 280 12.83 -5.13 -27.64
CA THR A 280 14.21 -4.75 -27.93
C THR A 280 14.23 -3.22 -28.00
N PRO A 281 14.98 -2.51 -27.13
CA PRO A 281 15.04 -1.05 -27.23
C PRO A 281 15.57 -0.69 -28.61
N GLU A 282 14.77 0.01 -29.42
CA GLU A 282 15.32 0.60 -30.64
C GLU A 282 16.40 1.60 -30.24
N LYS A 283 17.57 1.51 -30.87
CA LYS A 283 18.65 2.47 -30.67
C LYS A 283 18.23 3.80 -31.30
N THR A 284 17.51 4.62 -30.55
CA THR A 284 17.05 5.93 -31.01
C THR A 284 17.88 7.03 -30.33
N THR A 285 18.42 7.94 -31.14
CA THR A 285 19.13 9.14 -30.65
C THR A 285 18.22 10.37 -30.57
N SER A 286 17.03 10.30 -31.16
CA SER A 286 16.04 11.37 -31.19
C SER A 286 14.62 10.81 -31.13
N LEU A 287 13.71 11.57 -30.50
CA LEU A 287 12.28 11.25 -30.43
C LEU A 287 11.51 12.09 -31.47
N GLU A 288 10.65 11.43 -32.23
CA GLU A 288 9.71 12.10 -33.14
C GLU A 288 8.68 12.95 -32.37
N LEU A 289 8.03 13.89 -33.04
CA LEU A 289 7.03 14.76 -32.41
C LEU A 289 5.81 13.96 -31.93
N SER A 290 5.36 12.98 -32.72
CA SER A 290 4.28 12.04 -32.35
C SER A 290 4.58 11.34 -31.03
N THR A 291 5.77 10.74 -30.92
CA THR A 291 6.27 10.08 -29.71
C THR A 291 6.33 11.03 -28.51
N LYS A 292 6.80 12.27 -28.72
CA LYS A 292 6.85 13.28 -27.66
C LYS A 292 5.45 13.65 -27.17
N ILE A 293 4.48 13.78 -28.07
CA ILE A 293 3.09 14.09 -27.73
C ILE A 293 2.49 12.93 -26.93
N GLU A 294 2.67 11.68 -27.35
CA GLU A 294 2.18 10.51 -26.61
C GLU A 294 2.82 10.37 -25.23
N LEU A 295 4.14 10.57 -25.13
CA LEU A 295 4.84 10.62 -23.83
C LEU A 295 4.32 11.77 -22.95
N LEU A 296 3.97 12.91 -23.54
CA LEU A 296 3.41 14.04 -22.82
C LEU A 296 2.00 13.74 -22.32
N VAL A 297 1.13 13.13 -23.15
CA VAL A 297 -0.21 12.69 -22.71
C VAL A 297 -0.08 11.72 -21.56
N PHE A 298 0.81 10.72 -21.68
CA PHE A 298 1.08 9.76 -20.63
C PHE A 298 1.53 10.44 -19.33
N ALA A 299 2.53 11.33 -19.39
CA ALA A 299 3.01 12.06 -18.21
C ALA A 299 1.93 12.96 -17.61
N LEU A 300 1.14 13.63 -18.45
CA LEU A 300 0.05 14.50 -18.02
C LEU A 300 -1.06 13.72 -17.33
N SER A 301 -1.38 12.50 -17.76
CA SER A 301 -2.34 11.63 -17.07
C SER A 301 -1.94 11.38 -15.61
N PHE A 302 -0.67 11.08 -15.35
CA PHE A 302 -0.20 10.91 -13.96
C PHE A 302 -0.19 12.23 -13.18
N ILE A 303 0.19 13.36 -13.79
CA ILE A 303 0.16 14.67 -13.13
C ILE A 303 -1.28 15.05 -12.75
N VAL A 304 -2.23 14.88 -13.67
CA VAL A 304 -3.67 15.16 -13.43
C VAL A 304 -4.22 14.24 -12.35
N MET A 305 -3.84 12.96 -12.35
CA MET A 305 -4.20 12.03 -11.28
C MET A 305 -3.70 12.51 -9.91
N ILE A 306 -2.42 12.89 -9.82
CA ILE A 306 -1.80 13.38 -8.58
C ILE A 306 -2.53 14.63 -8.07
N VAL A 307 -2.81 15.59 -8.95
CA VAL A 307 -3.56 16.81 -8.59
C VAL A 307 -4.98 16.46 -8.18
N GLY A 308 -5.65 15.55 -8.90
CA GLY A 308 -7.01 15.13 -8.60
C GLY A 308 -7.14 14.51 -7.22
N VAL A 309 -6.24 13.58 -6.86
CA VAL A 309 -6.22 12.95 -5.53
C VAL A 309 -5.85 13.96 -4.44
N SER A 310 -4.89 14.85 -4.73
CA SER A 310 -4.39 15.79 -3.73
C SER A 310 -5.32 16.97 -3.45
N GLN A 311 -6.05 17.45 -4.46
CA GLN A 311 -6.75 18.75 -4.41
C GLN A 311 -8.24 18.65 -4.73
N TRP A 312 -8.68 17.65 -5.50
CA TRP A 312 -10.06 17.55 -5.99
C TRP A 312 -10.84 16.38 -5.37
N GLU A 313 -10.30 15.81 -4.29
CA GLU A 313 -10.92 14.69 -3.56
C GLU A 313 -11.24 13.47 -4.45
N TRP A 314 -10.46 13.28 -5.51
CA TRP A 314 -10.66 12.13 -6.41
C TRP A 314 -10.42 10.82 -5.70
N TRP A 315 -11.25 9.84 -6.04
CA TRP A 315 -11.11 8.45 -5.62
C TRP A 315 -10.91 7.56 -6.85
N PHE A 316 -11.06 6.25 -6.69
CA PHE A 316 -10.83 5.28 -7.77
C PHE A 316 -11.71 5.52 -9.00
N GLN A 317 -12.93 6.03 -8.84
CA GLN A 317 -13.84 6.27 -9.96
C GLN A 317 -13.26 7.32 -10.93
N GLU A 318 -12.86 8.48 -10.42
CA GLU A 318 -12.34 9.58 -11.23
C GLU A 318 -10.98 9.22 -11.85
N MET A 319 -10.12 8.53 -11.09
CA MET A 319 -8.85 8.03 -11.59
C MET A 319 -9.04 7.01 -12.71
N THR A 320 -10.01 6.10 -12.58
CA THR A 320 -10.36 5.12 -13.62
C THR A 320 -10.83 5.82 -14.89
N ALA A 321 -11.71 6.81 -14.77
CA ALA A 321 -12.20 7.59 -15.89
C ALA A 321 -11.06 8.35 -16.60
N LEU A 322 -10.13 8.93 -15.85
CA LEU A 322 -8.96 9.61 -16.40
C LEU A 322 -8.13 8.72 -17.32
N PHE A 323 -7.76 7.52 -16.87
CA PHE A 323 -6.95 6.61 -17.68
C PHE A 323 -7.72 6.04 -18.87
N LEU A 324 -9.02 5.84 -18.75
CA LEU A 324 -9.86 5.47 -19.89
C LEU A 324 -9.87 6.59 -20.95
N VAL A 325 -10.07 7.84 -20.55
CA VAL A 325 -10.02 9.00 -21.46
C VAL A 325 -8.63 9.14 -22.09
N ALA A 326 -7.57 8.98 -21.30
CA ALA A 326 -6.20 9.02 -21.80
C ALA A 326 -5.92 7.93 -22.84
N ALA A 327 -6.45 6.71 -22.64
CA ALA A 327 -6.32 5.62 -23.59
C ALA A 327 -7.00 5.96 -24.93
N VAL A 328 -8.20 6.55 -24.87
CA VAL A 328 -8.93 7.01 -26.06
C VAL A 328 -8.16 8.14 -26.78
N VAL A 329 -7.61 9.10 -26.03
CA VAL A 329 -6.79 10.18 -26.60
C VAL A 329 -5.57 9.63 -27.33
N ILE A 330 -4.86 8.68 -26.72
CA ILE A 330 -3.71 8.03 -27.34
C ILE A 330 -4.11 7.26 -28.61
N ALA A 331 -5.24 6.55 -28.60
CA ALA A 331 -5.74 5.85 -29.78
C ALA A 331 -6.07 6.81 -30.94
N ILE A 332 -6.63 7.98 -30.63
CA ILE A 332 -6.90 9.04 -31.61
C ILE A 332 -5.59 9.58 -32.20
N LEU A 333 -4.57 9.82 -31.36
CA LEU A 333 -3.25 10.27 -31.80
C LEU A 333 -2.57 9.26 -32.73
N GLN A 334 -2.71 7.97 -32.42
CA GLN A 334 -2.23 6.85 -33.25
C GLN A 334 -3.06 6.62 -34.52
N ARG A 335 -4.23 7.27 -34.66
CA ARG A 335 -5.22 7.00 -35.72
C ARG A 335 -5.60 5.51 -35.78
N SER A 336 -5.69 4.86 -34.62
CA SER A 336 -6.04 3.45 -34.53
C SER A 336 -7.49 3.22 -34.95
N SER A 337 -7.76 2.09 -35.63
CA SER A 337 -9.13 1.63 -35.83
C SER A 337 -9.75 1.20 -34.50
N GLU A 338 -11.08 1.19 -34.41
CA GLU A 338 -11.80 0.69 -33.21
C GLU A 338 -11.34 -0.73 -32.83
N GLN A 339 -11.27 -1.63 -33.81
CA GLN A 339 -10.85 -3.01 -33.57
C GLN A 339 -9.43 -3.10 -33.03
N GLN A 340 -8.51 -2.26 -33.54
CA GLN A 340 -7.15 -2.21 -33.04
C GLN A 340 -7.11 -1.66 -31.61
N PHE A 341 -7.81 -0.55 -31.34
CA PHE A 341 -7.90 0.03 -30.01
C PHE A 341 -8.42 -0.98 -28.97
N ILE A 342 -9.56 -1.61 -29.24
CA ILE A 342 -10.16 -2.59 -28.33
C ILE A 342 -9.23 -3.79 -28.12
N SER A 343 -8.60 -4.30 -29.18
CA SER A 343 -7.66 -5.42 -29.07
C SER A 343 -6.47 -5.09 -28.15
N GLN A 344 -5.84 -3.93 -28.34
CA GLN A 344 -4.69 -3.51 -27.52
C GLN A 344 -5.09 -3.17 -26.09
N PHE A 345 -6.24 -2.52 -25.90
CA PHE A 345 -6.78 -2.22 -24.59
C PHE A 345 -7.08 -3.52 -23.81
N MET A 346 -7.75 -4.48 -24.45
CA MET A 346 -8.06 -5.78 -23.83
C MET A 346 -6.80 -6.60 -23.55
N ALA A 347 -5.79 -6.54 -24.42
CA ALA A 347 -4.50 -7.19 -24.19
C ALA A 347 -3.82 -6.63 -22.93
N GLY A 348 -3.74 -5.30 -22.81
CA GLY A 348 -3.15 -4.66 -21.63
C GLY A 348 -3.94 -4.93 -20.34
N ALA A 349 -5.27 -4.93 -20.39
CA ALA A 349 -6.10 -5.28 -19.24
C ALA A 349 -5.90 -6.75 -18.81
N ARG A 350 -5.77 -7.67 -19.79
CA ARG A 350 -5.51 -9.10 -19.54
C ARG A 350 -4.19 -9.32 -18.81
N ASP A 351 -3.15 -8.56 -19.16
CA ASP A 351 -1.83 -8.68 -18.53
C ASP A 351 -1.86 -8.33 -17.03
N LEU A 352 -2.80 -7.47 -16.61
CA LEU A 352 -2.99 -7.10 -15.19
C LEU A 352 -4.08 -7.91 -14.47
N LEU A 353 -4.82 -8.78 -15.17
CA LEU A 353 -5.92 -9.55 -14.58
C LEU A 353 -5.47 -10.40 -13.39
N SER A 354 -4.32 -11.06 -13.52
CA SER A 354 -3.76 -11.85 -12.42
C SER A 354 -3.43 -10.99 -11.20
N VAL A 355 -2.91 -9.79 -11.43
CA VAL A 355 -2.53 -8.86 -10.36
C VAL A 355 -3.77 -8.33 -9.65
N ALA A 356 -4.81 -7.98 -10.40
CA ALA A 356 -6.09 -7.54 -9.86
C ALA A 356 -6.75 -8.60 -8.97
N PHE A 357 -6.71 -9.88 -9.37
CA PHE A 357 -7.22 -10.95 -8.51
C PHE A 357 -6.40 -11.16 -7.23
N ILE A 358 -5.08 -11.03 -7.28
CA ILE A 358 -4.25 -11.12 -6.07
C ILE A 358 -4.68 -10.04 -5.05
N ILE A 359 -4.94 -8.81 -5.51
CA ILE A 359 -5.45 -7.72 -4.66
C ILE A 359 -6.78 -8.10 -4.00
N GLY A 360 -7.76 -8.55 -4.79
CA GLY A 360 -9.07 -8.95 -4.27
C GLY A 360 -8.99 -10.11 -3.28
N ILE A 361 -8.19 -11.14 -3.57
CA ILE A 361 -8.05 -12.30 -2.68
C ILE A 361 -7.40 -11.90 -1.35
N ALA A 362 -6.40 -11.00 -1.37
CA ALA A 362 -5.75 -10.51 -0.17
C ALA A 362 -6.74 -9.86 0.81
N ARG A 363 -7.76 -9.15 0.29
CA ARG A 363 -8.84 -8.56 1.07
C ARG A 363 -9.72 -9.58 1.79
N GLY A 364 -9.78 -10.82 1.28
CA GLY A 364 -10.46 -11.95 1.89
C GLY A 364 -10.00 -12.27 3.33
N VAL A 365 -8.74 -11.99 3.65
CA VAL A 365 -8.20 -12.22 5.00
C VAL A 365 -8.92 -11.36 6.04
N SER A 366 -9.18 -10.09 5.73
CA SER A 366 -9.88 -9.19 6.66
C SER A 366 -11.32 -9.64 6.91
N PHE A 367 -12.00 -10.24 5.92
CA PHE A 367 -13.34 -10.82 6.13
C PHE A 367 -13.34 -11.95 7.15
N ILE A 368 -12.37 -12.87 7.06
CA ILE A 368 -12.26 -13.97 8.02
C ILE A 368 -12.06 -13.45 9.45
N LEU A 369 -11.20 -12.45 9.62
CA LEU A 369 -10.88 -11.92 10.94
C LEU A 369 -12.04 -11.12 11.55
N ASN A 370 -12.74 -10.34 10.72
CA ASN A 370 -13.89 -9.54 11.13
C ASN A 370 -15.10 -10.42 11.43
N ASP A 371 -15.44 -11.37 10.55
CA ASP A 371 -16.54 -12.32 10.78
C ASP A 371 -16.22 -13.26 11.96
N GLY A 372 -14.94 -13.55 12.17
CA GLY A 372 -14.44 -14.27 13.35
C GLY A 372 -14.49 -13.45 14.65
N GLN A 373 -14.73 -12.15 14.54
CA GLN A 373 -14.69 -11.18 15.64
C GLN A 373 -13.39 -11.27 16.45
N ILE A 374 -12.25 -11.56 15.81
CA ILE A 374 -10.96 -11.63 16.52
C ILE A 374 -10.11 -10.38 16.37
N SER A 375 -10.44 -9.48 15.42
CA SER A 375 -9.73 -8.20 15.24
C SER A 375 -9.73 -7.36 16.53
N GLY A 376 -10.87 -7.30 17.23
CA GLY A 376 -11.00 -6.62 18.53
C GLY A 376 -10.20 -7.30 19.64
N THR A 377 -10.24 -8.62 19.71
CA THR A 377 -9.44 -9.39 20.68
C THR A 377 -7.93 -9.20 20.48
N ILE A 378 -7.45 -9.26 19.23
CA ILE A 378 -6.03 -9.05 18.94
C ILE A 378 -5.63 -7.64 19.36
N LEU A 379 -6.47 -6.63 19.07
CA LEU A 379 -6.23 -5.25 19.50
C LEU A 379 -6.23 -5.10 21.03
N HIS A 380 -7.15 -5.75 21.72
CA HIS A 380 -7.22 -5.71 23.18
C HIS A 380 -5.95 -6.27 23.82
N TYR A 381 -5.53 -7.48 23.43
CA TYR A 381 -4.28 -8.06 23.92
C TYR A 381 -3.05 -7.26 23.52
N ALA A 382 -3.05 -6.67 22.33
CA ALA A 382 -2.00 -5.74 21.90
C ALA A 382 -1.93 -4.50 22.80
N THR A 383 -3.08 -3.97 23.22
CA THR A 383 -3.17 -2.81 24.12
C THR A 383 -2.70 -3.17 25.53
N ASP A 384 -3.15 -4.31 26.05
CA ASP A 384 -2.73 -4.83 27.36
C ASP A 384 -1.21 -5.11 27.41
N LEU A 385 -0.63 -5.56 26.29
CA LEU A 385 0.81 -5.80 26.18
C LEU A 385 1.62 -4.52 26.39
N VAL A 386 1.16 -3.38 25.86
CA VAL A 386 1.89 -2.11 25.93
C VAL A 386 1.51 -1.26 27.14
N GLN A 387 0.37 -1.55 27.78
CA GLN A 387 -0.10 -0.81 28.94
C GLN A 387 0.86 -0.99 30.14
N GLY A 388 1.21 0.12 30.80
CA GLY A 388 2.12 0.11 31.96
C GLY A 388 3.61 0.04 31.59
N MET A 389 3.97 -0.01 30.31
CA MET A 389 5.36 0.14 29.87
C MET A 389 5.85 1.57 30.04
N SER A 390 7.15 1.74 30.28
CA SER A 390 7.78 3.08 30.25
C SER A 390 7.71 3.67 28.83
N PRO A 391 7.64 5.02 28.68
CA PRO A 391 7.65 5.69 27.37
C PRO A 391 8.72 5.18 26.39
N MET A 392 9.93 4.92 26.88
CA MET A 392 11.07 4.46 26.07
C MET A 392 10.83 3.08 25.42
N VAL A 393 10.06 2.21 26.07
CA VAL A 393 9.74 0.86 25.57
C VAL A 393 8.40 0.85 24.85
N PHE A 394 7.47 1.72 25.28
CA PHE A 394 6.11 1.80 24.75
C PHE A 394 6.08 2.03 23.24
N LEU A 395 6.74 3.06 22.72
CA LEU A 395 6.66 3.40 21.29
C LEU A 395 7.28 2.33 20.36
N PRO A 396 8.49 1.78 20.64
CA PRO A 396 9.03 0.69 19.83
C PRO A 396 8.19 -0.59 19.92
N MET A 397 7.65 -0.92 21.09
CA MET A 397 6.77 -2.08 21.26
C MET A 397 5.47 -1.88 20.47
N LEU A 398 4.90 -0.67 20.52
CA LEU A 398 3.70 -0.30 19.76
C LEU A 398 3.94 -0.36 18.24
N MET A 399 5.12 0.07 17.77
CA MET A 399 5.54 -0.11 16.38
C MET A 399 5.54 -1.59 15.99
N LEU A 400 6.09 -2.46 16.83
CA LEU A 400 6.08 -3.91 16.58
C LEU A 400 4.66 -4.49 16.60
N VAL A 401 3.82 -4.05 17.54
CA VAL A 401 2.40 -4.41 17.60
C VAL A 401 1.70 -4.08 16.30
N PHE A 402 1.82 -2.83 15.81
CA PHE A 402 1.22 -2.43 14.53
C PHE A 402 1.79 -3.20 13.35
N GLY A 403 3.08 -3.54 13.40
CA GLY A 403 3.67 -4.47 12.47
C GLY A 403 2.96 -5.83 12.45
N VAL A 404 2.77 -6.46 13.61
CA VAL A 404 2.07 -7.75 13.70
C VAL A 404 0.61 -7.62 13.27
N LEU A 405 -0.09 -6.56 13.68
CA LEU A 405 -1.47 -6.29 13.27
C LEU A 405 -1.59 -6.14 11.75
N SER A 406 -0.56 -5.59 11.08
CA SER A 406 -0.60 -5.39 9.62
C SER A 406 -0.65 -6.70 8.84
N LEU A 407 -0.18 -7.82 9.40
CA LEU A 407 -0.32 -9.15 8.80
C LEU A 407 -1.79 -9.51 8.55
N PHE A 408 -2.65 -9.01 9.44
CA PHE A 408 -4.07 -9.33 9.54
C PHE A 408 -4.93 -8.22 8.92
N ILE A 409 -4.57 -6.97 9.18
CA ILE A 409 -5.28 -5.77 8.75
C ILE A 409 -4.36 -4.99 7.81
N ALA A 410 -4.38 -5.30 6.51
CA ALA A 410 -3.49 -4.68 5.54
C ALA A 410 -3.84 -3.22 5.18
N SER A 411 -5.05 -2.76 5.50
CA SER A 411 -5.52 -1.41 5.15
C SER A 411 -5.06 -0.38 6.18
N SER A 412 -4.30 0.62 5.74
CA SER A 412 -3.88 1.75 6.58
C SER A 412 -5.06 2.52 7.16
N SER A 413 -5.95 3.02 6.31
CA SER A 413 -7.11 3.79 6.77
C SER A 413 -8.04 2.96 7.66
N GLY A 414 -8.19 1.65 7.38
CA GLY A 414 -8.98 0.73 8.19
C GLY A 414 -8.36 0.46 9.57
N MET A 415 -7.05 0.26 9.63
CA MET A 415 -6.35 0.08 10.90
C MET A 415 -6.39 1.36 11.74
N ALA A 416 -6.22 2.52 11.11
CA ALA A 416 -6.25 3.82 11.79
C ALA A 416 -7.56 4.03 12.56
N VAL A 417 -8.72 3.94 11.89
CA VAL A 417 -10.04 4.17 12.53
C VAL A 417 -10.37 3.14 13.62
N LEU A 418 -9.87 1.91 13.48
CA LEU A 418 -10.08 0.84 14.45
C LEU A 418 -9.26 1.04 15.73
N THR A 419 -8.02 1.52 15.60
CA THR A 419 -7.02 1.45 16.67
C THR A 419 -6.69 2.80 17.31
N MET A 420 -6.68 3.88 16.52
CA MET A 420 -6.21 5.20 16.99
C MET A 420 -7.06 5.81 18.11
N PRO A 421 -8.39 5.64 18.19
CA PRO A 421 -9.14 6.13 19.36
C PRO A 421 -8.69 5.46 20.66
N ILE A 422 -8.40 4.15 20.61
CA ILE A 422 -7.98 3.35 21.76
C ILE A 422 -6.53 3.65 22.14
N ILE A 423 -5.61 3.62 21.17
CA ILE A 423 -4.18 3.85 21.45
C ILE A 423 -3.90 5.34 21.71
N GLY A 424 -4.63 6.25 21.06
CA GLY A 424 -4.55 7.69 21.30
C GLY A 424 -4.96 8.07 22.72
N SER A 425 -6.04 7.48 23.24
CA SER A 425 -6.41 7.66 24.66
C SER A 425 -5.42 7.02 25.63
N LEU A 426 -4.76 5.92 25.24
CA LEU A 426 -3.68 5.31 26.04
C LEU A 426 -2.40 6.16 26.07
N ALA A 427 -2.12 6.95 25.02
CA ALA A 427 -0.92 7.77 24.90
C ALA A 427 -0.75 8.72 26.10
N SER A 428 -1.83 9.39 26.51
CA SER A 428 -1.84 10.32 27.64
C SER A 428 -1.61 9.62 28.98
N VAL A 429 -2.11 8.39 29.14
CA VAL A 429 -1.93 7.56 30.35
C VAL A 429 -0.47 7.12 30.50
N VAL A 430 0.19 6.78 29.40
CA VAL A 430 1.60 6.38 29.40
C VAL A 430 2.56 7.58 29.45
N GLY A 431 2.06 8.79 29.16
CA GLY A 431 2.84 10.03 29.16
C GLY A 431 3.64 10.25 27.88
N VAL A 432 3.11 9.80 26.73
CA VAL A 432 3.68 10.06 25.41
C VAL A 432 2.77 10.95 24.57
N GLU A 433 3.36 11.73 23.66
CA GLU A 433 2.60 12.59 22.76
C GLU A 433 1.84 11.76 21.72
N GLY A 434 0.58 12.13 21.42
CA GLY A 434 -0.26 11.34 20.50
C GLY A 434 0.29 11.23 19.07
N HIS A 435 1.08 12.20 18.60
CA HIS A 435 1.72 12.10 17.28
C HIS A 435 2.85 11.06 17.23
N SER A 436 3.47 10.75 18.38
CA SER A 436 4.47 9.67 18.49
C SER A 436 3.81 8.29 18.32
N VAL A 437 2.59 8.13 18.84
CA VAL A 437 1.75 6.94 18.60
C VAL A 437 1.42 6.79 17.12
N VAL A 438 1.01 7.88 16.46
CA VAL A 438 0.76 7.89 15.01
C VAL A 438 2.01 7.51 14.22
N SER A 439 3.18 8.03 14.61
CA SER A 439 4.47 7.70 13.98
C SER A 439 4.84 6.22 14.19
N ALA A 440 4.67 5.67 15.40
CA ALA A 440 4.91 4.26 15.68
C ALA A 440 4.01 3.34 14.82
N TYR A 441 2.75 3.72 14.64
CA TYR A 441 1.82 3.05 13.73
C TYR A 441 2.31 3.05 12.29
N LEU A 442 2.66 4.22 11.74
CA LEU A 442 3.13 4.36 10.36
C LEU A 442 4.40 3.55 10.11
N PHE A 443 5.35 3.60 11.04
CA PHE A 443 6.62 2.88 10.95
C PHE A 443 6.43 1.37 11.03
N GLY A 444 5.58 0.89 11.94
CA GLY A 444 5.28 -0.54 12.11
C GLY A 444 4.62 -1.12 10.88
N MET A 445 3.59 -0.43 10.38
CA MET A 445 2.90 -0.75 9.14
C MET A 445 3.84 -0.72 7.93
N GLY A 446 4.66 0.32 7.79
CA GLY A 446 5.55 0.49 6.64
C GLY A 446 6.67 -0.55 6.59
N ILE A 447 7.27 -0.89 7.73
CA ILE A 447 8.25 -1.99 7.80
C ILE A 447 7.60 -3.29 7.34
N MET A 448 6.41 -3.60 7.86
CA MET A 448 5.73 -4.84 7.54
C MET A 448 5.13 -4.85 6.15
N GLY A 449 4.85 -3.70 5.53
CA GLY A 449 4.51 -3.60 4.11
C GLY A 449 5.54 -4.29 3.21
N LEU A 450 6.83 -4.29 3.59
CA LEU A 450 7.89 -4.99 2.86
C LEU A 450 7.82 -6.52 2.93
N ILE A 451 6.99 -7.08 3.80
CA ILE A 451 6.95 -8.51 4.12
C ILE A 451 5.54 -9.04 3.89
N THR A 452 4.55 -8.43 4.54
CA THR A 452 3.19 -8.93 4.66
C THR A 452 2.57 -9.35 3.31
N PRO A 453 2.24 -10.64 3.12
CA PRO A 453 1.68 -11.14 1.87
C PRO A 453 0.32 -10.54 1.48
N THR A 454 -0.44 -10.04 2.46
CA THR A 454 -1.74 -9.39 2.26
C THR A 454 -1.62 -7.94 1.77
N GLY A 455 -0.40 -7.39 1.72
CA GLY A 455 -0.11 -6.09 1.13
C GLY A 455 0.17 -6.18 -0.38
N LEU A 456 0.62 -5.05 -0.95
CA LEU A 456 0.86 -4.92 -2.39
C LEU A 456 2.15 -5.60 -2.90
N ILE A 457 2.91 -6.26 -2.01
CA ILE A 457 4.13 -6.95 -2.42
C ILE A 457 3.84 -8.14 -3.33
N LEU A 458 2.83 -8.96 -3.04
CA LEU A 458 2.50 -10.12 -3.90
C LEU A 458 2.03 -9.70 -5.31
N PRO A 459 1.14 -8.71 -5.46
CA PRO A 459 0.83 -8.09 -6.76
C PRO A 459 2.08 -7.59 -7.49
N SER A 460 2.96 -6.86 -6.79
CA SER A 460 4.21 -6.33 -7.33
C SER A 460 5.17 -7.41 -7.82
N LEU A 461 5.29 -8.51 -7.08
CA LEU A 461 6.11 -9.66 -7.43
C LEU A 461 5.59 -10.38 -8.69
N ALA A 462 4.26 -10.46 -8.84
CA ALA A 462 3.64 -11.03 -10.03
C ALA A 462 3.96 -10.21 -11.30
N MET A 463 4.10 -8.88 -11.19
CA MET A 463 4.47 -8.01 -12.32
C MET A 463 5.88 -8.27 -12.88
N VAL A 464 6.77 -8.88 -12.10
CA VAL A 464 8.17 -9.14 -12.49
C VAL A 464 8.56 -10.61 -12.41
N ASN A 465 7.59 -11.51 -12.17
CA ASN A 465 7.81 -12.95 -12.05
C ASN A 465 8.90 -13.33 -11.02
N ILE A 466 9.01 -12.56 -9.94
CA ILE A 466 9.89 -12.86 -8.80
C ILE A 466 9.06 -13.59 -7.75
N ASN A 467 9.59 -14.66 -7.16
CA ASN A 467 8.87 -15.34 -6.08
C ASN A 467 9.11 -14.67 -4.72
N TYR A 468 8.19 -14.86 -3.79
CA TYR A 468 8.23 -14.21 -2.49
C TYR A 468 9.45 -14.60 -1.63
N LYS A 469 10.00 -15.82 -1.79
CA LYS A 469 11.26 -16.20 -1.13
C LYS A 469 12.45 -15.35 -1.60
N GLN A 470 12.57 -15.11 -2.90
CA GLN A 470 13.63 -14.27 -3.45
C GLN A 470 13.50 -12.83 -2.94
N TRP A 471 12.27 -12.33 -2.86
CA TRP A 471 12.00 -11.02 -2.29
C TRP A 471 12.41 -10.94 -0.82
N LEU A 472 12.00 -11.90 0.02
CA LEU A 472 12.39 -11.92 1.43
C LEU A 472 13.91 -11.98 1.58
N GLN A 473 14.61 -12.80 0.79
CA GLN A 473 16.08 -12.84 0.79
C GLN A 473 16.69 -11.47 0.47
N PHE A 474 16.04 -10.68 -0.39
CA PHE A 474 16.48 -9.34 -0.75
C PHE A 474 16.07 -8.28 0.29
N CYS A 475 14.85 -8.26 0.82
CA CYS A 475 14.37 -7.16 1.66
C CYS A 475 14.71 -7.32 3.14
N MET A 476 15.01 -8.53 3.63
CA MET A 476 15.17 -8.76 5.07
C MET A 476 16.28 -7.95 5.76
N PRO A 477 17.47 -7.79 5.16
CA PRO A 477 18.49 -6.91 5.72
C PRO A 477 18.00 -5.46 5.86
N LEU A 478 17.23 -4.98 4.88
CA LEU A 478 16.69 -3.63 4.88
C LEU A 478 15.63 -3.44 5.97
N VAL A 479 14.75 -4.42 6.16
CA VAL A 479 13.76 -4.42 7.25
C VAL A 479 14.42 -4.27 8.61
N ILE A 480 15.51 -5.02 8.87
CA ILE A 480 16.24 -4.92 10.15
C ILE A 480 16.83 -3.52 10.32
N ILE A 481 17.41 -2.96 9.25
CA ILE A 481 17.95 -1.60 9.28
C ILE A 481 16.85 -0.58 9.59
N PHE A 482 15.69 -0.68 8.95
CA PHE A 482 14.56 0.21 9.24
C PHE A 482 14.01 0.03 10.64
N ALA A 483 13.87 -1.20 11.13
CA ALA A 483 13.41 -1.46 12.49
C ALA A 483 14.32 -0.75 13.52
N VAL A 484 15.64 -0.82 13.35
CA VAL A 484 16.59 -0.15 14.23
C VAL A 484 16.51 1.38 14.09
N VAL A 485 16.56 1.91 12.87
CA VAL A 485 16.56 3.35 12.62
C VAL A 485 15.27 4.00 13.10
N LEU A 486 14.11 3.42 12.80
CA LEU A 486 12.81 3.96 13.21
C LEU A 486 12.60 3.84 14.71
N THR A 487 13.10 2.78 15.35
CA THR A 487 13.14 2.67 16.83
C THR A 487 13.94 3.82 17.45
N ILE A 488 15.12 4.12 16.91
CA ILE A 488 15.95 5.22 17.41
C ILE A 488 15.24 6.56 17.23
N LEU A 489 14.60 6.76 16.07
CA LEU A 489 13.83 7.99 15.83
C LEU A 489 12.68 8.14 16.81
N LEU A 490 11.97 7.07 17.17
CA LEU A 490 10.87 7.13 18.15
C LEU A 490 11.31 7.50 19.57
N TRP A 491 12.61 7.49 19.88
CA TRP A 491 13.16 7.94 21.17
C TRP A 491 13.54 9.43 21.18
N ILE A 492 13.54 10.08 20.03
CA ILE A 492 13.84 11.51 19.84
C ILE A 492 12.52 12.25 19.74
#